data_AF-A0A7V9GQW7-F1
#
_entry.id   AF-A0A7V9GQW7-F1
#
_cell.length_a   1.000
_cell.length_b   1.000
_cell.length_c   1.000
_cell.angle_alpha   90.00
_cell.angle_beta   90.00
_cell.angle_gamma   90.00
#
_symmetry.space_group_name_H-M   'P 1'
#
loop_
_entity.id
_entity.type
_entity.pdbx_description
1 polymer ?
#
loop_
_entity_poly.entity_id
_entity_poly.type
_entity_poly.pdbx_seq_one_letter_code
_entity_poly.pdbx_strand_id
1 'polypeptide(L)'
;MLAAALAVPAFAADRAPTRSEKSVITAATRSFLKGGTGVPNARILGIRVDGTYARAKTSAPGVDPATAILRQRRGKWSVREFGTSLDCRGVPERVREDLDLPCGG
;
A
#
# COMPACT_ATOMS: atom_id res chain seq x y z
N MET A 1 -15.30 42.03 12.02
CA MET A 1 -15.68 40.64 11.67
C MET A 1 -14.40 39.85 11.41
N LEU A 2 -14.02 38.94 12.31
CA LEU A 2 -12.87 38.05 12.08
C LEU A 2 -13.33 36.89 11.20
N ALA A 3 -12.86 36.86 9.95
CA ALA A 3 -12.98 35.68 9.10
C ALA A 3 -11.92 34.67 9.54
N ALA A 4 -12.34 33.66 10.31
CA ALA A 4 -11.51 32.51 10.61
C ALA A 4 -11.38 31.67 9.32
N ALA A 5 -10.25 31.83 8.62
CA ALA A 5 -9.86 30.96 7.54
C ALA A 5 -9.66 29.55 8.10
N LEU A 6 -10.67 28.69 7.92
CA LEU A 6 -10.59 27.26 8.18
C LEU A 6 -9.53 26.69 7.23
N ALA A 7 -8.31 26.53 7.72
CA ALA A 7 -7.28 25.75 7.06
C ALA A 7 -7.80 24.31 6.96
N VAL A 8 -8.39 23.97 5.83
CA VAL A 8 -8.73 22.58 5.50
C VAL A 8 -7.40 21.83 5.48
N PRO A 9 -7.15 20.85 6.39
CA PRO A 9 -5.98 20.02 6.24
C PRO A 9 -6.17 19.30 4.92
N ALA A 10 -5.33 19.63 3.94
CA ALA A 10 -5.12 18.82 2.76
C ALA A 10 -4.57 17.47 3.26
N PHE A 11 -5.47 16.58 3.67
CA PHE A 11 -5.17 15.18 3.90
C PHE A 11 -4.47 14.71 2.64
N ALA A 12 -3.20 14.37 2.78
CA ALA A 12 -2.34 14.11 1.65
C ALA A 12 -2.94 12.98 0.81
N ALA A 13 -3.25 13.34 -0.44
CA ALA A 13 -3.39 12.41 -1.55
C ALA A 13 -2.16 11.47 -1.58
N ASP A 14 -2.30 10.36 -2.29
CA ASP A 14 -1.25 9.36 -2.36
C ASP A 14 0.12 9.97 -2.71
N ARG A 15 1.16 9.50 -2.02
CA ARG A 15 2.51 10.06 -2.17
C ARG A 15 3.55 9.00 -2.37
N ALA A 16 4.70 9.46 -2.86
CA ALA A 16 5.91 8.66 -2.83
C ALA A 16 6.29 8.36 -1.36
N PRO A 17 6.79 7.14 -1.06
CA PRO A 17 7.31 6.82 0.25
C PRO A 17 8.59 7.60 0.52
N THR A 18 8.84 7.93 1.79
CA THR A 18 10.17 8.31 2.26
C THR A 18 11.14 7.13 2.09
N ARG A 19 12.45 7.40 2.18
CA ARG A 19 13.47 6.32 2.10
C ARG A 19 13.28 5.26 3.18
N SER A 20 12.94 5.69 4.40
CA SER A 20 12.68 4.79 5.52
C SER A 20 11.45 3.92 5.27
N GLU A 21 10.31 4.54 4.89
CA GLU A 21 9.08 3.81 4.54
C GLU A 21 9.31 2.82 3.41
N LYS A 22 9.99 3.24 2.34
CA LYS A 22 10.30 2.38 1.21
C LYS A 22 11.06 1.14 1.67
N SER A 23 12.06 1.30 2.54
CA SER A 23 12.85 0.19 3.08
C SER A 23 11.99 -0.80 3.88
N VAL A 24 11.21 -0.28 4.85
CA VAL A 24 10.40 -1.15 5.73
C VAL A 24 9.21 -1.80 5.00
N ILE A 25 8.56 -1.09 4.08
CA ILE A 25 7.48 -1.64 3.24
C ILE A 25 8.04 -2.71 2.32
N THR A 26 9.21 -2.48 1.73
CA THR A 26 9.90 -3.47 0.90
C THR A 26 10.23 -4.73 1.68
N ALA A 27 10.79 -4.58 2.89
CA ALA A 27 11.10 -5.70 3.77
C ALA A 27 9.85 -6.49 4.17
N ALA A 28 8.77 -5.79 4.58
CA ALA A 28 7.50 -6.42 4.93
C ALA A 28 6.89 -7.20 3.75
N THR A 29 6.88 -6.60 2.56
CA THR A 29 6.36 -7.24 1.34
C THR A 29 7.19 -8.47 0.97
N ARG A 30 8.53 -8.37 0.97
CA ARG A 30 9.40 -9.52 0.65
C ARG A 30 9.28 -10.64 1.66
N SER A 31 9.16 -10.32 2.95
CA SER A 31 8.96 -11.30 4.02
C SER A 31 7.64 -12.06 3.79
N PHE A 32 6.57 -11.35 3.49
CA PHE A 32 5.28 -11.94 3.14
C PHE A 32 5.38 -12.85 1.90
N LEU A 33 6.02 -12.41 0.82
CA LEU A 33 6.12 -13.22 -0.40
C LEU A 33 6.96 -14.49 -0.22
N LYS A 34 8.05 -14.39 0.55
CA LYS A 34 8.91 -15.54 0.85
C LYS A 34 8.20 -16.57 1.73
N GLY A 35 7.48 -16.12 2.76
CA GLY A 35 6.86 -17.01 3.76
C GLY A 35 5.42 -17.42 3.46
N GLY A 36 4.66 -16.59 2.75
CA GLY A 36 3.21 -16.73 2.60
C GLY A 36 2.73 -17.14 1.21
N THR A 37 3.46 -16.78 0.14
CA THR A 37 3.04 -17.10 -1.24
C THR A 37 3.99 -18.07 -1.95
N GLY A 38 5.20 -18.28 -1.42
CA GLY A 38 6.20 -19.17 -2.02
C GLY A 38 6.69 -18.68 -3.39
N VAL A 39 6.53 -17.39 -3.71
CA VAL A 39 6.93 -16.84 -5.02
C VAL A 39 8.39 -16.35 -4.93
N PRO A 40 9.37 -17.13 -5.44
CA PRO A 40 10.76 -16.70 -5.44
C PRO A 40 10.97 -15.53 -6.41
N ASN A 41 11.96 -14.68 -6.13
CA ASN A 41 12.41 -13.61 -7.03
C ASN A 41 11.40 -12.51 -7.34
N ALA A 42 10.37 -12.34 -6.51
CA ALA A 42 9.44 -11.23 -6.67
C ALA A 42 10.15 -9.87 -6.52
N ARG A 43 9.92 -8.99 -7.50
CA ARG A 43 10.39 -7.60 -7.52
C ARG A 43 9.27 -6.68 -7.07
N ILE A 44 9.63 -5.57 -6.45
CA ILE A 44 8.69 -4.48 -6.15
C ILE A 44 8.89 -3.41 -7.22
N LEU A 45 7.84 -3.18 -8.02
CA LEU A 45 7.85 -2.23 -9.13
C LEU A 45 7.65 -0.79 -8.66
N GLY A 46 6.82 -0.60 -7.64
CA GLY A 46 6.50 0.72 -7.11
C GLY A 46 5.77 0.63 -5.78
N ILE A 47 5.95 1.67 -4.96
CA ILE A 47 5.27 1.82 -3.68
C ILE A 47 4.62 3.21 -3.66
N ARG A 48 3.36 3.27 -3.21
CA ARG A 48 2.64 4.52 -2.90
C ARG A 48 2.06 4.42 -1.50
N VAL A 49 2.00 5.54 -0.79
CA VAL A 49 1.57 5.61 0.61
C VAL A 49 0.45 6.63 0.74
N ASP A 50 -0.58 6.27 1.50
CA ASP A 50 -1.66 7.14 1.92
C ASP A 50 -1.92 6.90 3.42
N GLY A 51 -1.51 7.87 4.24
CA GLY A 51 -1.61 7.81 5.70
C GLY A 51 -0.99 6.53 6.28
N THR A 52 -1.84 5.66 6.83
CA THR A 52 -1.43 4.36 7.41
C THR A 52 -1.55 3.20 6.44
N TYR A 53 -1.83 3.45 5.17
CA TYR A 53 -1.93 2.44 4.12
C TYR A 53 -0.85 2.63 3.07
N ALA A 54 -0.47 1.54 2.43
CA ALA A 54 0.44 1.58 1.29
C ALA A 54 0.05 0.53 0.26
N ARG A 55 0.28 0.88 -1.01
CA ARG A 55 0.22 -0.04 -2.15
C ARG A 55 1.63 -0.40 -2.56
N ALA A 56 1.94 -1.68 -2.70
CA ALA A 56 3.15 -2.16 -3.37
C ALA A 56 2.79 -3.02 -4.58
N LYS A 57 3.21 -2.60 -5.78
CA LYS A 57 3.06 -3.42 -6.99
C LYS A 57 4.24 -4.39 -7.07
N THR A 58 3.96 -5.66 -7.31
CA THR A 58 4.96 -6.72 -7.38
C THR A 58 4.92 -7.43 -8.73
N SER A 59 6.03 -8.03 -9.13
CA SER A 59 6.14 -8.86 -10.33
C SER A 59 7.07 -10.03 -10.06
N ALA A 60 6.74 -11.21 -10.58
CA ALA A 60 7.63 -12.37 -10.54
C ALA A 60 7.62 -13.08 -11.90
N PRO A 61 8.71 -13.75 -12.30
CA PRO A 61 8.72 -14.54 -13.53
C PRO A 61 7.62 -15.62 -13.50
N GLY A 62 6.83 -15.70 -14.56
CA GLY A 62 5.75 -16.69 -14.70
C GLY A 62 4.50 -16.41 -13.87
N VAL A 63 4.37 -15.21 -13.28
CA VAL A 63 3.18 -14.80 -12.52
C VAL A 63 2.79 -13.38 -12.92
N ASP A 64 1.49 -13.13 -13.04
CA ASP A 64 0.97 -11.79 -13.33
C ASP A 64 1.36 -10.79 -12.25
N PRO A 65 1.55 -9.49 -12.61
CA PRO A 65 1.80 -8.45 -11.63
C PRO A 65 0.67 -8.39 -10.59
N ALA A 66 1.05 -8.41 -9.32
CA ALA A 66 0.11 -8.41 -8.21
C ALA A 66 0.25 -7.13 -7.38
N THR A 67 -0.77 -6.85 -6.57
CA THR A 67 -0.80 -5.72 -5.66
C THR A 67 -0.81 -6.22 -4.22
N ALA A 68 0.09 -5.70 -3.40
CA ALA A 68 0.05 -5.84 -1.94
C ALA A 68 -0.54 -4.58 -1.32
N ILE A 69 -1.57 -4.73 -0.49
CA ILE A 69 -2.06 -3.68 0.41
C ILE A 69 -1.36 -3.88 1.75
N LEU A 70 -0.67 -2.85 2.23
CA LEU A 70 -0.07 -2.84 3.54
C LEU A 70 -0.80 -1.86 4.45
N ARG A 71 -0.80 -2.15 5.75
CA ARG A 71 -1.27 -1.24 6.78
C ARG A 71 -0.22 -1.07 7.87
N GLN A 72 0.02 0.17 8.27
CA GLN A 72 0.83 0.53 9.41
C GLN A 72 -0.01 0.44 10.68
N ARG A 73 0.49 -0.31 11.67
CA ARG A 73 -0.06 -0.36 13.03
C ARG A 73 1.07 -0.28 14.03
N ARG A 74 0.99 0.67 14.97
CA ARG A 74 2.02 0.88 16.02
C ARG A 74 3.44 0.95 15.42
N GLY A 75 3.60 1.69 14.32
CA GLY A 75 4.87 1.86 13.61
C GLY A 75 5.31 0.68 12.72
N LYS A 76 4.61 -0.47 12.75
CA LYS A 76 4.96 -1.64 11.94
C LYS A 76 4.07 -1.76 10.72
N TRP A 77 4.67 -2.02 9.56
CA TRP A 77 3.97 -2.31 8.31
C TRP A 77 3.75 -3.81 8.17
N SER A 78 2.54 -4.22 7.81
CA SER A 78 2.23 -5.60 7.45
C SER A 78 1.31 -5.68 6.25
N VAL A 79 1.49 -6.72 5.43
CA VAL A 79 0.59 -7.03 4.32
C VAL A 79 -0.75 -7.46 4.88
N ARG A 80 -1.81 -6.80 4.41
CA ARG A 80 -3.20 -7.11 4.75
C ARG A 80 -3.85 -7.96 3.67
N GLU A 81 -3.49 -7.70 2.43
CA GLU A 81 -4.07 -8.35 1.27
C GLU A 81 -3.05 -8.38 0.13
N PHE A 82 -3.13 -9.42 -0.71
CA PHE A 82 -2.23 -9.63 -1.82
C PHE A 82 -2.91 -10.39 -2.95
N GLY A 83 -2.82 -9.88 -4.18
CA GLY A 83 -3.44 -10.53 -5.33
C GLY A 83 -3.52 -9.61 -6.55
N THR A 84 -4.05 -10.13 -7.64
CA THR A 84 -4.36 -9.40 -8.87
C THR A 84 -5.71 -8.69 -8.79
N SER A 85 -6.66 -9.25 -8.02
CA SER A 85 -7.94 -8.67 -7.62
C SER A 85 -8.07 -8.78 -6.10
N LEU A 86 -8.58 -7.73 -5.45
CA LEU A 86 -8.60 -7.59 -4.00
C LEU A 86 -10.05 -7.34 -3.52
N ASP A 87 -10.42 -7.89 -2.37
CA ASP A 87 -11.66 -7.58 -1.67
C ASP A 87 -11.62 -6.15 -1.07
N CYS A 88 -10.42 -5.64 -0.77
CA CYS A 88 -10.19 -4.34 -0.13
C CYS A 88 -10.99 -4.15 1.17
N ARG A 89 -11.35 -5.26 1.84
CA ARG A 89 -12.23 -5.23 3.00
C ARG A 89 -11.58 -4.47 4.16
N GLY A 90 -12.26 -3.43 4.63
CA GLY A 90 -11.79 -2.58 5.73
C GLY A 90 -10.74 -1.54 5.31
N VAL A 91 -10.49 -1.36 4.01
CA VAL A 91 -9.77 -0.20 3.48
C VAL A 91 -10.78 0.93 3.24
N PRO A 92 -10.57 2.14 3.81
CA PRO A 92 -11.44 3.28 3.56
C PRO A 92 -11.56 3.57 2.06
N GLU A 93 -12.75 3.97 1.60
CA GLU A 93 -13.02 4.23 0.18
C GLU A 93 -12.01 5.21 -0.44
N ARG A 94 -11.80 6.34 0.22
CA ARG A 94 -10.77 7.31 -0.18
C ARG A 94 -9.39 6.69 -0.39
N VAL A 95 -8.96 5.79 0.49
CA VAL A 95 -7.64 5.14 0.37
C VAL A 95 -7.60 4.22 -0.85
N ARG A 96 -8.73 3.59 -1.20
CA ARG A 96 -8.83 2.74 -2.40
C ARG A 96 -8.68 3.59 -3.66
N GLU A 97 -9.31 4.75 -3.69
CA GLU A 97 -9.25 5.71 -4.80
C GLU A 97 -7.85 6.33 -4.90
N ASP A 98 -7.35 6.92 -3.81
CA ASP A 98 -6.05 7.61 -3.76
C ASP A 98 -4.92 6.63 -4.12
N LEU A 99 -4.95 5.39 -3.62
CA LEU A 99 -3.95 4.39 -3.95
C LEU A 99 -4.23 3.62 -5.25
N ASP A 100 -5.34 3.85 -5.94
CA ASP A 100 -5.73 3.12 -7.16
C ASP A 100 -5.62 1.59 -6.94
N LEU A 101 -6.40 1.08 -5.97
CA LEU A 101 -6.41 -0.33 -5.60
C LEU A 101 -7.35 -1.12 -6.53
N PRO A 102 -6.92 -2.29 -7.06
CA PRO A 102 -7.75 -3.13 -7.92
C PRO A 102 -8.76 -3.92 -7.07
N CYS A 103 -9.73 -3.21 -6.50
CA CYS A 103 -10.79 -3.81 -5.69
C CYS A 103 -11.85 -4.43 -6.61
N GLY A 104 -12.21 -5.70 -6.41
CA GLY A 104 -13.08 -6.44 -7.33
C GLY A 104 -13.89 -7.56 -6.66
N GLY A 105 -14.34 -7.35 -5.42
CA GLY A 105 -15.23 -8.24 -4.67
C GLY A 105 -16.70 -7.86 -4.79
#